data_AF-A0A7V9F8Y0-F1
#
_entry.id   AF-A0A7V9F8Y0-F1
#
_cell.length_a   1.000
_cell.length_b   1.000
_cell.length_c   1.000
_cell.angle_alpha   90.00
_cell.angle_beta   90.00
_cell.angle_gamma   90.00
#
_symmetry.space_group_name_H-M   'P 1'
#
loop_
_entity.id
_entity.type
_entity.pdbx_description
1 polymer ?
#
loop_
_entity_poly.entity_id
_entity_poly.type
_entity_poly.pdbx_seq_one_letter_code
_entity_poly.pdbx_strand_id
1 'polypeptide(L)'
;MARHVSAPSRNQSIRAMPAVVLNTLRRLRGEAALLATVILVICTTSLVLAALPRLYNRMSDDGLVYDIEQASTFQRNLNAQYLSQLPPAGDDIFSNVEENGQAFLAGLPASMQSIVTTTNWIFDSPRYSVRDVPGTQPFPFERFMRFRYQSEIDDNIRMLMGDLPAPREPIPLPCANDCPPTEETVEVFEVAISTETATQLDLAIGEQLILEPDSADPQNRSRDFSALNYTIAIE
;
A
#
# COMPACT_ATOMS: atom_id res chain seq x y z
N MET A 1 -59.62 -74.46 52.22
CA MET A 1 -58.26 -74.30 52.81
C MET A 1 -57.40 -73.53 51.82
N ALA A 2 -57.29 -72.21 51.99
CA ALA A 2 -56.52 -71.34 51.09
C ALA A 2 -55.16 -71.00 51.74
N ARG A 3 -54.07 -71.31 51.03
CA ARG A 3 -52.70 -70.92 51.41
C ARG A 3 -52.48 -69.45 51.04
N HIS A 4 -52.34 -68.59 52.05
CA HIS A 4 -51.81 -67.24 51.85
C HIS A 4 -50.30 -67.32 51.59
N VAL A 5 -49.89 -66.99 50.36
CA VAL A 5 -48.50 -66.69 50.02
C VAL A 5 -48.29 -65.20 50.29
N SER A 6 -47.43 -64.90 51.27
CA SER A 6 -46.99 -63.54 51.59
C SER A 6 -45.90 -63.10 50.61
N ALA A 7 -46.14 -61.99 49.91
CA ALA A 7 -45.15 -61.34 49.06
C ALA A 7 -44.06 -60.64 49.90
N PRO A 8 -42.78 -60.67 49.48
CA PRO A 8 -41.71 -59.97 50.18
C PRO A 8 -41.87 -58.44 50.07
N SER A 9 -41.62 -57.76 51.20
CA SER A 9 -41.87 -56.34 51.38
C SER A 9 -40.86 -55.46 50.62
N ARG A 10 -41.41 -54.57 49.78
CA ARG A 10 -40.73 -53.61 48.88
C ARG A 10 -40.10 -52.40 49.59
N ASN A 11 -39.86 -52.48 50.91
CA ASN A 11 -39.48 -51.33 51.75
C ASN A 11 -38.01 -51.32 52.21
N GLN A 12 -37.17 -52.26 51.76
CA GLN A 12 -35.76 -52.32 52.18
C GLN A 12 -34.80 -51.47 51.35
N SER A 13 -35.18 -50.96 50.18
CA SER A 13 -34.25 -50.27 49.27
C SER A 13 -34.01 -48.79 49.61
N ILE A 14 -34.91 -48.11 50.32
CA ILE A 14 -34.80 -46.66 50.56
C ILE A 14 -33.97 -46.32 51.82
N ARG A 15 -33.90 -47.22 52.81
CA ARG A 15 -33.09 -46.99 54.04
C ARG A 15 -31.59 -47.28 53.87
N ALA A 16 -31.17 -47.91 52.78
CA ALA A 16 -29.77 -48.22 52.51
C ALA A 16 -29.00 -47.05 51.87
N MET A 17 -29.67 -46.12 51.18
CA MET A 17 -29.02 -44.96 50.55
C MET A 17 -28.16 -44.10 51.49
N PRO A 18 -28.64 -43.64 52.66
CA PRO A 18 -27.83 -42.80 53.53
C PRO A 18 -26.63 -43.56 54.11
N ALA A 19 -26.78 -44.87 54.38
CA ALA A 19 -25.70 -45.71 54.89
C ALA A 19 -24.62 -45.97 53.82
N VAL A 20 -25.02 -46.21 52.56
CA VAL A 20 -24.10 -46.36 51.44
C VAL A 20 -23.36 -45.05 51.17
N VAL A 21 -24.06 -43.90 51.19
CA VAL A 21 -23.48 -42.56 51.04
C VAL A 21 -22.52 -42.23 52.19
N LEU A 22 -22.86 -42.54 53.44
CA LEU A 22 -21.97 -42.31 54.58
C LEU A 22 -20.72 -43.20 54.52
N ASN A 23 -20.86 -44.44 54.08
CA ASN A 23 -19.73 -45.37 54.00
C ASN A 23 -18.80 -45.03 52.83
N THR A 24 -19.35 -44.59 51.69
CA THR A 24 -18.54 -44.04 50.60
C THR A 24 -17.88 -42.73 51.02
N LEU A 25 -18.56 -41.81 51.71
CA LEU A 25 -17.95 -40.59 52.24
C LEU A 25 -16.84 -40.87 53.26
N ARG A 26 -16.99 -41.89 54.12
CA ARG A 26 -15.92 -42.33 55.03
C ARG A 26 -14.72 -42.90 54.29
N ARG A 27 -14.96 -43.70 53.24
CA ARG A 27 -13.90 -44.27 52.39
C ARG A 27 -13.18 -43.19 51.57
N LEU A 28 -13.92 -42.21 51.04
CA LEU A 28 -13.38 -41.02 50.36
C LEU A 28 -12.48 -40.19 51.29
N ARG A 29 -12.73 -40.23 52.60
CA ARG A 29 -11.87 -39.59 53.61
C ARG A 29 -10.54 -40.31 53.80
N GLY A 30 -10.50 -41.64 53.62
CA GLY A 30 -9.27 -42.45 53.63
C GLY A 30 -8.47 -42.33 52.33
N GLU A 31 -9.14 -42.07 51.20
CA GLU A 31 -8.54 -41.87 49.86
C GLU A 31 -8.50 -40.38 49.45
N ALA A 32 -8.58 -39.45 50.43
CA ALA A 32 -8.74 -38.02 50.18
C ALA A 32 -7.63 -37.42 49.28
N ALA A 33 -6.40 -37.95 49.39
CA ALA A 33 -5.29 -37.55 48.55
C ALA A 33 -5.50 -37.87 47.05
N LEU A 34 -6.12 -39.02 46.76
CA LEU A 34 -6.41 -39.48 45.40
C LEU A 34 -7.56 -38.69 44.78
N LEU A 35 -8.59 -38.40 45.59
CA LEU A 35 -9.70 -37.54 45.16
C LEU A 35 -9.27 -36.09 44.92
N ALA A 36 -8.40 -35.56 45.78
CA ALA A 36 -7.83 -34.22 45.61
C ALA A 36 -7.01 -34.12 44.33
N THR A 37 -6.24 -35.17 43.97
CA THR A 37 -5.49 -35.21 42.70
C THR A 37 -6.42 -35.25 41.49
N VAL A 38 -7.48 -36.06 41.52
CA VAL A 38 -8.46 -36.10 40.41
C VAL A 38 -9.15 -34.75 40.25
N ILE A 39 -9.60 -34.12 41.34
CA ILE A 39 -10.22 -32.79 41.29
C ILE A 39 -9.23 -31.75 40.77
N LEU A 40 -7.99 -31.77 41.26
CA LEU A 40 -6.94 -30.86 40.81
C LEU A 40 -6.75 -30.99 39.29
N VAL A 41 -6.61 -32.22 38.77
CA VAL A 41 -6.46 -32.47 37.33
C VAL A 41 -7.65 -31.91 36.56
N ILE A 42 -8.89 -32.26 36.95
CA ILE A 42 -10.10 -31.79 36.26
C ILE A 42 -10.19 -30.25 36.27
N CYS A 43 -9.94 -29.62 37.42
CA CYS A 43 -9.93 -28.16 37.54
C CYS A 43 -8.84 -27.53 36.67
N THR A 44 -7.65 -28.11 36.63
CA THR A 44 -6.53 -27.60 35.83
C THR A 44 -6.83 -27.73 34.35
N THR A 45 -7.32 -28.89 33.89
CA THR A 45 -7.68 -29.10 32.48
C THR A 45 -8.84 -28.19 32.06
N SER A 46 -9.87 -28.05 32.90
CA SER A 46 -11.00 -27.14 32.65
C SER A 46 -10.57 -25.68 32.59
N LEU A 47 -9.68 -25.24 33.49
CA LEU A 47 -9.12 -23.88 33.48
C LEU A 47 -8.35 -23.61 32.18
N VAL A 48 -7.48 -24.53 31.76
CA VAL A 48 -6.70 -24.40 30.52
C VAL A 48 -7.62 -24.34 29.30
N LEU A 49 -8.60 -25.26 29.20
CA LEU A 49 -9.56 -25.28 28.10
C LEU A 49 -10.45 -24.03 28.07
N ALA A 50 -10.81 -23.47 29.22
CA ALA A 50 -11.57 -22.22 29.30
C ALA A 50 -10.73 -20.97 28.98
N ALA A 51 -9.42 -21.00 29.28
CA ALA A 51 -8.51 -19.88 29.03
C ALA A 51 -8.03 -19.83 27.56
N LEU A 52 -7.90 -20.97 26.90
CA LEU A 52 -7.38 -21.10 25.53
C LEU A 52 -8.07 -20.18 24.50
N PRO A 53 -9.42 -20.16 24.38
CA PRO A 53 -10.09 -19.29 23.40
C PRO A 53 -9.82 -17.81 23.65
N ARG A 54 -9.77 -17.38 24.92
CA ARG A 54 -9.50 -15.99 25.27
C ARG A 54 -8.06 -15.58 24.98
N LEU A 55 -7.11 -16.49 25.24
CA LEU A 55 -5.71 -16.25 24.94
C LEU A 55 -5.50 -16.16 23.42
N TYR A 56 -6.09 -17.07 22.66
CA TYR A 56 -6.00 -17.08 21.20
C TYR A 56 -6.59 -15.80 20.58
N ASN A 57 -7.78 -15.39 21.02
CA ASN A 57 -8.41 -14.17 20.51
C ASN A 57 -7.55 -12.94 20.80
N ARG A 58 -6.99 -12.82 22.02
CA ARG A 58 -6.09 -11.72 22.36
C ARG A 58 -4.83 -11.73 21.51
N MET A 59 -4.17 -12.88 21.36
CA MET A 59 -2.98 -12.99 20.49
C MET A 59 -3.29 -12.67 19.03
N SER A 60 -4.45 -13.07 18.53
CA SER A 60 -4.87 -12.76 17.16
C SER A 60 -5.16 -11.27 16.98
N ASP A 61 -5.85 -10.64 17.92
CA ASP A 61 -6.13 -9.20 17.87
C ASP A 61 -4.84 -8.39 18.03
N ASP A 62 -3.98 -8.73 19.00
CA ASP A 62 -2.69 -8.08 19.21
C ASP A 62 -1.77 -8.26 17.99
N GLY A 63 -1.80 -9.44 17.35
CA GLY A 63 -1.08 -9.72 16.11
C GLY A 63 -1.58 -8.90 14.94
N LEU A 64 -2.90 -8.78 14.76
CA LEU A 64 -3.49 -7.93 13.71
C LEU A 64 -3.15 -6.45 13.93
N VAL A 65 -3.23 -5.97 15.17
CA VAL A 65 -2.86 -4.59 15.51
C VAL A 65 -1.37 -4.36 15.24
N TYR A 66 -0.51 -5.27 15.68
CA TYR A 66 0.93 -5.21 15.42
C TYR A 66 1.25 -5.21 13.92
N ASP A 67 0.64 -6.11 13.15
CA ASP A 67 0.85 -6.20 11.70
C ASP A 67 0.38 -4.93 11.01
N ILE A 68 -0.76 -4.34 11.41
CA ILE A 68 -1.23 -3.06 10.88
C ILE A 68 -0.27 -1.93 11.25
N GLU A 69 0.17 -1.85 12.51
CA GLU A 69 1.08 -0.81 12.99
C GLU A 69 2.45 -0.87 12.29
N GLN A 70 2.98 -2.06 12.05
CA GLN A 70 4.28 -2.27 11.41
C GLN A 70 4.21 -2.33 9.88
N ALA A 71 3.03 -2.56 9.30
CA ALA A 71 2.87 -2.60 7.84
C ALA A 71 3.21 -1.23 7.23
N SER A 72 4.06 -1.26 6.20
CA SER A 72 4.32 -0.10 5.35
C SER A 72 3.04 0.40 4.66
N THR A 73 3.02 1.67 4.26
CA THR A 73 1.88 2.27 3.55
C THR A 73 1.42 1.46 2.34
N PHE A 74 2.36 0.81 1.64
CA PHE A 74 2.08 -0.08 0.52
C PHE A 74 1.38 -1.38 0.96
N GLN A 75 1.81 -1.98 2.07
CA GLN A 75 1.24 -3.22 2.61
C GLN A 75 -0.17 -3.03 3.18
N ARG A 76 -0.49 -1.83 3.66
CA ARG A 76 -1.84 -1.52 4.19
C ARG A 76 -2.91 -1.49 3.11
N ASN A 77 -2.55 -1.36 1.82
CA ASN A 77 -3.42 -1.42 0.64
C ASN A 77 -4.76 -0.64 0.78
N LEU A 78 -4.76 0.45 1.54
CA LEU A 78 -5.89 1.37 1.60
C LEU A 78 -5.65 2.46 0.58
N ASN A 79 -6.40 2.41 -0.51
CA ASN A 79 -6.34 3.43 -1.56
C ASN A 79 -7.73 4.04 -1.75
N ALA A 80 -7.84 5.34 -1.51
CA ALA A 80 -9.00 6.13 -1.88
C ALA A 80 -8.63 6.97 -3.11
N GLN A 81 -9.24 6.67 -4.25
CA GLN A 81 -8.97 7.35 -5.50
C GLN A 81 -10.12 8.26 -5.86
N TYR A 82 -9.79 9.49 -6.25
CA TYR A 82 -10.72 10.42 -6.87
C TYR A 82 -10.14 10.82 -8.23
N LEU A 83 -10.89 10.57 -9.30
CA LEU A 83 -10.48 10.90 -10.65
C LEU A 83 -11.12 12.23 -11.05
N SER A 84 -10.29 13.26 -11.24
CA SER A 84 -10.70 14.57 -11.73
C SER A 84 -9.72 15.10 -12.76
N GLN A 85 -10.11 16.18 -13.44
CA GLN A 85 -9.23 16.96 -14.30
C GLN A 85 -8.93 18.28 -13.60
N LEU A 86 -7.65 18.61 -13.50
CA LEU A 86 -7.17 19.86 -12.92
C LEU A 86 -6.74 20.78 -14.06
N PRO A 87 -7.39 21.95 -14.26
CA PRO A 87 -6.86 22.95 -15.17
C PRO A 87 -5.58 23.56 -14.59
N PRO A 88 -4.69 24.14 -15.43
CA PRO A 88 -3.58 24.94 -14.93
C PRO A 88 -4.12 26.19 -14.20
N ALA A 89 -3.47 26.63 -13.12
CA ALA A 89 -3.77 27.89 -12.43
C ALA A 89 -2.57 28.83 -12.44
N GLY A 90 -2.83 30.08 -12.86
CA GLY A 90 -1.93 31.22 -12.66
C GLY A 90 -0.47 30.96 -12.99
N ASP A 91 0.41 31.62 -12.23
CA ASP A 91 1.87 31.52 -12.35
C ASP A 91 2.45 30.32 -11.55
N ASP A 92 1.73 29.86 -10.52
CA ASP A 92 2.08 28.64 -9.76
C ASP A 92 1.25 27.45 -10.26
N ILE A 93 1.88 26.64 -11.10
CA ILE A 93 1.28 25.46 -11.71
C ILE A 93 0.76 24.42 -10.69
N PHE A 94 1.22 24.45 -9.44
CA PHE A 94 0.83 23.49 -8.40
C PHE A 94 -0.27 23.99 -7.46
N SER A 95 -0.57 25.30 -7.48
CA SER A 95 -1.58 25.92 -6.61
C SER A 95 -2.94 25.21 -6.66
N ASN A 96 -3.42 24.88 -7.86
CA ASN A 96 -4.68 24.13 -8.04
C ASN A 96 -4.62 22.73 -7.45
N VAL A 97 -3.47 22.07 -7.47
CA VAL A 97 -3.33 20.70 -6.95
C VAL A 97 -3.47 20.72 -5.44
N GLU A 98 -2.83 21.69 -4.78
CA GLU A 98 -2.95 21.85 -3.34
C GLU A 98 -4.38 22.19 -2.92
N GLU A 99 -5.03 23.15 -3.60
CA GLU A 99 -6.41 23.54 -3.29
C GLU A 99 -7.38 22.36 -3.45
N ASN A 100 -7.27 21.61 -4.55
CA ASN A 100 -8.14 20.45 -4.79
C ASN A 100 -7.85 19.30 -3.82
N GLY A 101 -6.58 19.11 -3.44
CA GLY A 101 -6.18 18.16 -2.42
C GLY A 101 -6.80 18.49 -1.06
N GLN A 102 -6.76 19.76 -0.65
CA GLN A 102 -7.39 20.23 0.59
C GLN A 102 -8.92 20.10 0.53
N ALA A 103 -9.54 20.45 -0.59
CA ALA A 103 -10.99 20.29 -0.78
C ALA A 103 -11.42 18.82 -0.71
N PHE A 104 -10.62 17.90 -1.28
CA PHE A 104 -10.84 16.47 -1.15
C PHE A 104 -10.75 16.00 0.30
N LEU A 105 -9.71 16.40 1.04
CA LEU A 105 -9.55 16.08 2.45
C LEU A 105 -10.70 16.63 3.30
N ALA A 106 -11.14 17.86 3.05
CA ALA A 106 -12.28 18.48 3.74
C ALA A 106 -13.61 17.75 3.48
N GLY A 107 -13.75 17.07 2.33
CA GLY A 107 -14.89 16.23 1.99
C GLY A 107 -14.91 14.86 2.69
N LEU A 108 -13.79 14.43 3.28
CA LEU A 108 -13.72 13.15 4.00
C LEU A 108 -14.43 13.22 5.36
N PRO A 109 -14.93 12.09 5.90
CA PRO A 109 -15.44 12.03 7.27
C PRO A 109 -14.38 12.48 8.30
N ALA A 110 -14.82 13.14 9.38
CA ALA A 110 -13.92 13.64 10.44
C ALA A 110 -13.00 12.56 11.02
N SER A 111 -13.47 11.31 11.10
CA SER A 111 -12.67 10.16 11.56
C SER A 111 -11.51 9.79 10.64
N MET A 112 -11.60 10.13 9.34
CA MET A 112 -10.50 9.92 8.38
C MET A 112 -9.55 11.12 8.37
N GLN A 113 -10.10 12.34 8.46
CA GLN A 113 -9.29 13.56 8.55
C GLN A 113 -8.34 13.51 9.75
N SER A 114 -8.78 12.99 10.90
CA SER A 114 -7.95 12.89 12.10
C SER A 114 -6.79 11.89 12.00
N ILE A 115 -6.75 11.05 10.96
CA ILE A 115 -5.68 10.08 10.72
C ILE A 115 -4.60 10.65 9.79
N VAL A 116 -4.93 11.67 9.00
CA VAL A 116 -3.98 12.27 8.03
C VAL A 116 -2.99 13.17 8.76
N THR A 117 -1.73 12.75 8.83
CA THR A 117 -0.64 13.51 9.47
C THR A 117 0.13 14.37 8.48
N THR A 118 0.23 13.92 7.23
CA THR A 118 1.07 14.54 6.19
C THR A 118 0.43 14.32 4.83
N THR A 119 0.57 15.29 3.95
CA THR A 119 0.04 15.25 2.58
C THR A 119 1.18 15.55 1.62
N ASN A 120 1.50 14.58 0.76
CA ASN A 120 2.58 14.67 -0.21
C ASN A 120 2.02 14.45 -1.62
N TRP A 121 2.68 15.03 -2.62
CA TRP A 121 2.24 14.98 -4.01
C TRP A 121 3.26 14.25 -4.88
N ILE A 122 2.74 13.42 -5.77
CA ILE A 122 3.51 12.78 -6.83
C ILE A 122 2.79 13.06 -8.14
N PHE A 123 3.50 13.60 -9.13
CA PHE A 123 3.00 13.73 -10.48
C PHE A 123 3.80 12.83 -11.40
N ASP A 124 3.08 12.00 -12.14
CA ASP A 124 3.66 11.26 -13.26
C ASP A 124 3.22 11.94 -14.55
N SER A 125 4.19 12.28 -15.39
CA SER A 125 3.91 12.72 -16.74
C SER A 125 3.33 11.57 -17.57
N PRO A 126 2.69 11.90 -18.70
CA PRO A 126 2.52 10.95 -19.78
C PRO A 126 3.86 10.35 -20.20
N ARG A 127 3.78 9.22 -20.88
CA ARG A 127 4.88 8.59 -21.58
C ARG A 127 5.23 9.43 -22.81
N TYR A 128 6.53 9.66 -22.96
CA TYR A 128 7.12 10.28 -24.13
C TYR A 128 7.92 9.23 -24.90
N SER A 129 7.84 9.26 -26.23
CA SER A 129 8.75 8.54 -27.12
C SER A 129 9.94 9.43 -27.47
N VAL A 130 11.13 8.84 -27.51
CA VAL A 130 12.33 9.53 -27.99
C VAL A 130 12.32 9.53 -29.52
N ARG A 131 12.29 10.72 -30.12
CA ARG A 131 12.46 10.91 -31.56
C ARG A 131 13.92 10.69 -31.92
N ASP A 132 14.17 9.85 -32.93
CA ASP A 132 15.51 9.74 -33.49
C ASP A 132 15.88 11.04 -34.22
N VAL A 133 17.02 11.61 -33.83
CA VAL A 133 17.51 12.86 -34.42
C VAL A 133 18.19 12.54 -35.76
N PRO A 134 17.92 13.33 -36.80
CA PRO A 134 18.56 13.14 -38.09
C PRO A 134 20.08 13.32 -38.02
N GLY A 135 20.83 12.39 -38.61
CA GLY A 135 22.29 12.41 -38.59
C GLY A 135 22.93 11.66 -37.42
N THR A 136 22.14 11.14 -36.48
CA THR A 136 22.60 10.16 -35.49
C THR A 136 22.19 8.74 -35.89
N GLN A 137 22.89 7.75 -35.34
CA GLN A 137 22.52 6.35 -35.55
C GLN A 137 21.20 6.09 -34.83
N PRO A 138 20.15 5.60 -35.53
CA PRO A 138 18.87 5.31 -34.89
C PRO A 138 19.06 4.21 -33.85
N PHE A 139 18.37 4.34 -32.72
CA PHE A 139 18.42 3.33 -31.69
C PHE A 139 17.69 2.06 -32.17
N PRO A 140 18.19 0.84 -31.87
CA PRO A 140 17.63 -0.39 -32.44
C PRO A 140 16.19 -0.71 -32.00
N PHE A 141 15.64 0.02 -31.04
CA PHE A 141 14.28 -0.11 -30.54
C PHE A 141 13.75 1.23 -30.02
N GLU A 142 12.43 1.37 -29.94
CA GLU A 142 11.78 2.58 -29.41
C GLU A 142 12.16 2.80 -27.94
N ARG A 143 12.58 4.03 -27.63
CA ARG A 143 12.89 4.47 -26.26
C ARG A 143 11.74 5.28 -25.73
N PHE A 144 11.39 5.05 -24.46
CA PHE A 144 10.33 5.77 -23.78
C PHE A 144 10.82 6.37 -22.48
N MET A 145 10.30 7.55 -22.14
CA MET A 145 10.59 8.21 -20.88
C MET A 145 9.32 8.72 -20.21
N ARG A 146 9.38 8.80 -18.88
CA ARG A 146 8.36 9.41 -18.04
C ARG A 146 9.06 10.27 -17.02
N PHE A 147 8.53 11.45 -16.78
CA PHE A 147 8.97 12.34 -15.74
C PHE A 147 8.11 12.09 -14.50
N ARG A 148 8.77 11.99 -13.35
CA ARG A 148 8.10 11.96 -12.07
C ARG A 148 8.54 13.16 -11.26
N TYR A 149 7.58 13.96 -10.84
CA TYR A 149 7.77 14.93 -9.77
C TYR A 149 7.32 14.31 -8.46
N GLN A 150 8.08 14.54 -7.40
CA GLN A 150 7.72 14.15 -6.04
C GLN A 150 8.06 15.30 -5.09
N SER A 151 7.09 15.68 -4.25
CA SER A 151 7.33 16.69 -3.22
C SER A 151 8.38 16.20 -2.21
N GLU A 152 9.17 17.13 -1.67
CA GLU A 152 10.18 16.85 -0.63
C GLU A 152 11.33 15.92 -1.07
N ILE A 153 11.56 15.79 -2.39
CA ILE A 153 12.69 15.02 -2.90
C ILE A 153 14.02 15.74 -2.69
N ASP A 154 14.02 17.08 -2.61
CA ASP A 154 15.21 17.91 -2.49
C ASP A 154 16.06 17.54 -1.26
N ASP A 155 15.42 17.25 -0.13
CA ASP A 155 16.09 16.82 1.11
C ASP A 155 16.79 15.45 0.98
N ASN A 156 16.40 14.67 -0.03
CA ASN A 156 16.90 13.33 -0.30
C ASN A 156 17.89 13.29 -1.48
N ILE A 157 18.12 14.41 -2.15
CA ILE A 157 19.08 14.52 -3.25
C ILE A 157 20.40 15.05 -2.72
N ARG A 158 21.46 14.27 -2.92
CA ARG A 158 22.84 14.74 -2.67
C ARG A 158 23.57 14.89 -3.98
N MET A 159 23.85 16.13 -4.34
CA MET A 159 24.76 16.42 -5.44
C MET A 159 26.19 16.01 -5.07
N LEU A 160 26.79 15.15 -5.89
CA LEU A 160 28.18 14.74 -5.73
C LEU A 160 29.13 15.65 -6.53
N MET A 161 28.70 16.08 -7.72
CA MET A 161 29.47 16.90 -8.66
C MET A 161 28.51 17.52 -9.69
N GLY A 162 28.92 18.66 -10.28
CA GLY A 162 28.16 19.37 -11.31
C GLY A 162 27.31 20.50 -10.73
N ASP A 163 26.44 21.04 -11.58
CA ASP A 163 25.44 22.05 -11.22
C ASP A 163 24.04 21.44 -11.34
N LEU A 164 23.05 22.05 -10.66
CA LEU A 164 21.66 21.62 -10.80
C LEU A 164 21.15 22.04 -12.18
N PRO A 165 20.23 21.27 -12.79
CA PRO A 165 19.58 21.67 -14.03
C PRO A 165 19.05 23.10 -13.97
N ALA A 166 19.39 23.91 -14.96
CA ALA A 166 18.97 25.30 -15.07
C ALA A 166 18.06 25.52 -16.29
N PRO A 167 17.21 26.56 -16.28
CA PRO A 167 16.46 26.94 -17.46
C PRO A 167 17.39 27.22 -18.64
N ARG A 168 17.02 26.72 -19.83
CA ARG A 168 17.73 26.95 -21.09
C ARG A 168 16.90 27.76 -22.06
N GLU A 169 17.57 28.45 -22.97
CA GLU A 169 16.90 29.10 -24.08
C GLU A 169 16.35 28.04 -25.05
N PRO A 170 15.16 28.24 -25.64
CA PRO A 170 14.61 27.35 -26.64
C PRO A 170 15.55 27.16 -27.82
N ILE A 171 15.62 25.94 -28.35
CA ILE A 171 16.44 25.61 -29.54
C ILE A 171 15.55 25.42 -30.77
N PRO A 172 16.05 25.66 -31.99
CA PRO A 172 15.32 25.30 -33.21
C PRO A 172 15.02 23.80 -33.24
N LEU A 173 13.81 23.41 -33.62
CA LEU A 173 13.42 22.00 -33.74
C LEU A 173 14.34 21.31 -34.78
N PRO A 174 15.13 20.28 -34.39
CA PRO A 174 15.96 19.56 -35.34
C PRO A 174 15.05 18.82 -36.33
N CYS A 175 15.15 19.14 -37.62
CA CYS A 175 14.38 18.50 -38.68
C CYS A 175 15.26 17.62 -39.58
N ALA A 176 14.66 16.58 -40.17
CA ALA A 176 15.39 15.60 -40.97
C ALA A 176 15.79 16.13 -42.34
N ASN A 177 17.02 15.79 -42.76
CA ASN A 177 17.65 16.08 -44.06
C ASN A 177 16.70 16.66 -45.13
N ASP A 178 17.02 17.86 -45.61
CA ASP A 178 16.32 18.62 -46.67
C ASP A 178 14.95 19.24 -46.31
N CYS A 179 14.61 19.38 -45.03
CA CYS A 179 13.57 20.32 -44.57
C CYS A 179 14.05 21.78 -44.66
N PRO A 180 13.19 22.74 -45.05
CA PRO A 180 13.49 24.15 -44.83
C PRO A 180 13.63 24.41 -43.33
N PRO A 181 14.55 25.28 -42.89
CA PRO A 181 14.68 25.63 -41.48
C PRO A 181 13.33 26.13 -40.97
N THR A 182 12.76 25.41 -40.00
CA THR A 182 11.54 25.82 -39.32
C THR A 182 11.90 26.92 -38.33
N GLU A 183 11.09 27.98 -38.27
CA GLU A 183 11.13 28.97 -37.18
C GLU A 183 10.56 28.41 -35.87
N GLU A 184 10.13 27.15 -35.89
CA GLU A 184 9.62 26.43 -34.72
C GLU A 184 10.76 26.11 -33.75
N THR A 185 10.61 26.61 -32.53
CA THR A 185 11.52 26.37 -31.41
C THR A 185 10.93 25.37 -30.43
N VAL A 186 11.81 24.64 -29.76
CA VAL A 186 11.49 23.63 -28.76
C VAL A 186 12.05 24.08 -27.42
N GLU A 187 11.23 23.98 -26.38
CA GLU A 187 11.67 24.20 -25.00
C GLU A 187 12.70 23.15 -24.59
N VAL A 188 13.80 23.59 -23.98
CA VAL A 188 14.88 22.73 -23.51
C VAL A 188 14.85 22.64 -22.00
N PHE A 189 14.79 21.41 -21.48
CA PHE A 189 14.87 21.13 -20.06
C PHE A 189 16.15 20.36 -19.78
N GLU A 190 17.07 20.97 -19.03
CA GLU A 190 18.17 20.19 -18.48
C GLU A 190 17.63 19.17 -17.47
N VAL A 191 18.18 17.96 -17.48
CA VAL A 191 17.79 16.91 -16.53
C VAL A 191 19.00 16.22 -15.92
N ALA A 192 18.91 15.95 -14.63
CA ALA A 192 19.87 15.08 -13.96
C ALA A 192 19.34 13.64 -13.99
N ILE A 193 20.05 12.74 -14.68
CA ILE A 193 19.73 11.31 -14.71
C ILE A 193 20.80 10.50 -13.98
N SER A 194 20.41 9.33 -13.46
CA SER A 194 21.36 8.41 -12.85
C SER A 194 22.34 7.87 -13.90
N THR A 195 23.56 7.55 -13.49
CA THR A 195 24.56 6.91 -14.38
C THR A 195 24.05 5.60 -14.97
N GLU A 196 23.26 4.85 -14.21
CA GLU A 196 22.61 3.62 -14.68
C GLU A 196 21.61 3.92 -15.80
N THR A 197 20.73 4.92 -15.61
CA THR A 197 19.75 5.35 -16.62
C THR A 197 20.46 5.87 -17.88
N ALA A 198 21.50 6.69 -17.73
CA ALA A 198 22.30 7.18 -18.86
C ALA A 198 22.89 6.02 -19.67
N THR A 199 23.45 5.02 -18.98
CA THR A 199 24.02 3.82 -19.63
C THR A 199 22.95 3.00 -20.36
N GLN A 200 21.77 2.84 -19.77
CA GLN A 200 20.66 2.09 -20.39
C GLN A 200 20.09 2.79 -21.62
N LEU A 201 20.10 4.13 -21.63
CA LEU A 201 19.63 4.95 -22.74
C LEU A 201 20.73 5.26 -23.77
N ASP A 202 21.96 4.80 -23.51
CA ASP A 202 23.17 5.09 -24.29
C ASP A 202 23.42 6.59 -24.46
N LEU A 203 23.28 7.34 -23.35
CA LEU A 203 23.42 8.80 -23.33
C LEU A 203 24.74 9.26 -22.74
N ALA A 204 25.35 10.23 -23.41
CA ALA A 204 26.46 11.01 -22.88
C ALA A 204 25.96 12.26 -22.13
N ILE A 205 26.82 12.83 -21.27
CA ILE A 205 26.54 14.12 -20.62
C ILE A 205 26.50 15.21 -21.70
N GLY A 206 25.45 16.02 -21.68
CA GLY A 206 25.21 17.09 -22.66
C GLY A 206 24.63 16.60 -23.99
N GLU A 207 24.21 15.33 -24.06
CA GLU A 207 23.48 14.81 -25.20
C GLU A 207 22.02 15.23 -25.17
N GLN A 208 21.51 15.70 -26.30
CA GLN A 208 20.14 16.17 -26.39
C GLN A 208 19.19 15.08 -26.91
N LEU A 209 18.07 14.88 -26.22
CA LEU A 209 16.98 14.03 -26.69
C LEU A 209 15.74 14.85 -27.01
N ILE A 210 15.15 14.55 -28.16
CA ILE A 210 13.89 15.13 -28.60
C ILE A 210 12.76 14.17 -28.23
N LEU A 211 11.75 14.66 -27.52
CA LEU A 211 10.68 13.86 -26.95
C LEU A 211 9.32 14.31 -27.48
N GLU A 212 8.48 13.32 -27.76
CA GLU A 212 7.11 13.52 -28.20
C GLU A 212 6.15 12.74 -27.31
N PRO A 213 4.96 13.28 -26.99
CA PRO A 213 3.93 12.53 -26.29
C PRO A 213 3.57 11.25 -27.04
N ASP A 214 3.62 10.13 -26.32
CA ASP A 214 3.20 8.86 -26.89
C ASP A 214 1.66 8.82 -26.99
N SER A 215 1.17 8.84 -28.22
CA SER A 215 -0.27 8.75 -28.52
C SER A 215 -0.91 7.45 -28.03
N ALA A 216 -0.14 6.38 -27.80
CA ALA A 216 -0.64 5.12 -27.29
C ALA A 216 -0.80 5.08 -25.76
N ASP A 217 -0.27 6.06 -25.03
CA ASP A 217 -0.36 6.11 -23.57
C ASP A 217 -1.83 6.23 -23.11
N PRO A 218 -2.32 5.32 -22.24
CA PRO A 218 -3.61 5.47 -21.58
C PRO A 218 -3.88 6.84 -20.95
N GLN A 219 -2.87 7.54 -20.43
CA GLN A 219 -3.00 8.88 -19.84
C GLN A 219 -3.33 9.97 -20.88
N ASN A 220 -3.03 9.71 -22.16
CA ASN A 220 -3.28 10.64 -23.26
C ASN A 220 -4.65 10.42 -23.95
N ARG A 221 -5.34 9.30 -23.69
CA ARG A 221 -6.57 8.91 -24.42
C ARG A 221 -7.75 9.88 -24.33
N SER A 222 -7.78 10.73 -23.29
CA SER A 222 -8.84 11.72 -23.07
C SER A 222 -8.45 13.13 -23.50
N ARG A 223 -7.27 13.31 -24.10
CA ARG A 223 -6.79 14.59 -24.62
C ARG A 223 -7.00 14.68 -26.13
N ASP A 224 -7.29 15.88 -26.62
CA ASP A 224 -7.34 16.13 -28.05
C ASP A 224 -5.94 15.93 -28.66
N PHE A 225 -5.87 15.31 -29.84
CA PHE A 225 -4.60 15.07 -30.54
C PHE A 225 -3.80 16.36 -30.79
N SER A 226 -4.47 17.50 -31.00
CA SER A 226 -3.82 18.81 -31.13
C SER A 226 -3.10 19.25 -29.85
N ALA A 227 -3.56 18.82 -28.69
CA ALA A 227 -2.91 19.09 -27.40
C ALA A 227 -1.72 18.15 -27.11
N LEU A 228 -1.54 17.10 -27.93
CA LEU A 228 -0.41 16.17 -27.86
C LEU A 228 0.65 16.47 -28.94
N ASN A 229 0.42 17.46 -29.80
CA ASN A 229 1.36 17.86 -30.84
C ASN A 229 2.33 18.91 -30.31
N TYR A 230 3.16 18.51 -29.34
CA TYR A 230 4.26 19.32 -28.84
C TYR A 230 5.52 18.46 -28.74
N THR A 231 6.65 19.12 -28.88
CA THR A 231 7.97 18.51 -28.73
C THR A 231 8.66 19.18 -27.55
N ILE A 232 9.45 18.42 -26.81
CA ILE A 232 10.37 18.96 -25.80
C ILE A 232 11.76 18.40 -26.06
N ALA A 233 12.78 19.20 -25.77
CA ALA A 233 14.15 18.75 -25.78
C ALA A 233 14.62 18.59 -24.34
N ILE A 234 15.40 17.55 -24.07
CA ILE A 234 16.12 17.41 -22.81
C ILE A 234 17.63 17.34 -23.07
N GLU A 235 18.43 17.86 -22.14
CA GLU A 235 19.90 17.86 -22.16
C GLU A 235 20.47 17.33 -20.84
#